data_AF-A0A0H5CCK8-F1
#
_entry.id   AF-A0A0H5CCK8-F1
#
_cell.length_a   1.000
_cell.length_b   1.000
_cell.length_c   1.000
_cell.angle_alpha   90.00
_cell.angle_beta   90.00
_cell.angle_gamma   90.00
#
_symmetry.space_group_name_H-M   'P 1'
#
loop_
_entity.id
_entity.type
_entity.pdbx_description
1 polymer ?
#
loop_
_entity_poly.entity_id
_entity_poly.type
_entity_poly.pdbx_seq_one_letter_code
_entity_poly.pdbx_strand_id
1 'polypeptide(L)'
;MTSTMTERDETTGTSPHRYHHTRTVEIAGRTVRAHVERDFYINQSRAVAEVLNDQMTWTTLAADAPSDWWHNTPTPGPDIDDPARFLSPVTERLLQRAATILAAPPTTHTISPHLHGAISALLATSYGYDAEHRIDPDDITWAYTHGGALHIIEHPDGSVTFTKHHREDCPFIASRGAQDCDEDCYFPHPADVEREPGR
;
A
#
# COMPACT_ATOMS: atom_id res chain seq x y z
N MET A 1 -10.61 7.59 -18.63
CA MET A 1 -10.80 9.05 -18.62
C MET A 1 -9.74 9.62 -17.71
N THR A 2 -8.88 10.50 -18.20
CA THR A 2 -7.94 11.25 -17.34
C THR A 2 -8.76 12.20 -16.47
N SER A 3 -8.81 11.94 -15.17
CA SER A 3 -9.46 12.85 -14.22
C SER A 3 -8.76 14.21 -14.32
N THR A 4 -9.49 15.25 -14.72
CA THR A 4 -8.97 16.62 -14.75
C THR A 4 -8.72 17.06 -13.31
N MET A 5 -7.46 17.33 -12.98
CA MET A 5 -7.05 17.93 -11.71
C MET A 5 -7.12 19.45 -11.82
N THR A 6 -7.83 20.10 -10.90
CA THR A 6 -7.91 21.57 -10.84
C THR A 6 -7.21 22.07 -9.59
N GLU A 7 -6.19 22.92 -9.74
CA GLU A 7 -5.50 23.52 -8.59
C GLU A 7 -6.45 24.42 -7.78
N ARG A 8 -6.39 24.30 -6.45
CA ARG A 8 -7.14 25.15 -5.52
C ARG A 8 -6.23 26.01 -4.66
N ASP A 9 -5.16 25.43 -4.14
CA ASP A 9 -4.19 26.12 -3.27
C ASP A 9 -2.83 25.43 -3.33
N GLU A 10 -1.76 26.21 -3.24
CA GLU A 10 -0.39 25.71 -3.15
C GLU A 10 0.34 26.51 -2.08
N THR A 11 0.92 25.80 -1.11
CA THR A 11 1.61 26.40 0.03
C THR A 11 2.94 25.70 0.27
N THR A 12 4.00 26.49 0.42
CA THR A 12 5.32 26.03 0.89
C THR A 12 5.67 26.67 2.22
N GLY A 13 6.47 25.99 3.02
CA GLY A 13 7.04 26.59 4.23
C GLY A 13 8.40 26.02 4.57
N THR A 14 9.24 26.85 5.18
CA THR A 14 10.60 26.51 5.60
C THR A 14 10.81 26.87 7.06
N SER A 15 11.69 26.11 7.70
CA SER A 15 12.25 26.40 9.02
C SER A 15 13.66 25.81 9.07
N PRO A 16 14.45 26.12 10.11
CA PRO A 16 15.78 25.54 10.25
C PRO A 16 15.80 24.00 10.25
N HIS A 17 14.69 23.34 10.63
CA HIS A 17 14.64 21.90 10.84
C HIS A 17 13.77 21.11 9.86
N ARG A 18 12.93 21.80 9.09
CA ARG A 18 12.04 21.18 8.13
C ARG A 18 11.64 22.13 7.03
N TYR A 19 11.24 21.58 5.91
CA TYR A 19 10.48 22.29 4.90
C TYR A 19 9.35 21.42 4.37
N HIS A 20 8.28 22.05 3.89
CA HIS A 20 7.12 21.36 3.39
C HIS A 20 6.57 22.00 2.13
N HIS A 21 5.83 21.18 1.39
CA HIS A 21 5.11 21.56 0.21
C HIS A 21 3.74 20.89 0.25
N THR A 22 2.70 21.71 0.15
CA THR A 22 1.30 21.29 0.19
C THR A 22 0.60 21.79 -1.06
N ARG A 23 -0.06 20.88 -1.78
CA ARG A 23 -0.95 21.23 -2.88
C ARG A 23 -2.34 20.71 -2.59
N THR A 24 -3.33 21.57 -2.72
CA THR A 24 -4.75 21.25 -2.62
C THR A 24 -5.37 21.40 -3.99
N VAL A 25 -6.04 20.35 -4.43
CA VAL A 25 -6.61 20.24 -5.77
C VAL A 25 -8.02 19.66 -5.69
N GLU A 26 -8.77 19.82 -6.77
CA GLU A 26 -10.01 19.07 -6.98
C GLU A 26 -9.77 17.95 -7.99
N ILE A 27 -10.19 16.73 -7.63
CA ILE A 27 -10.10 15.52 -8.44
C ILE A 27 -11.47 14.84 -8.43
N ALA A 28 -12.09 14.71 -9.60
CA ALA A 28 -13.40 14.06 -9.74
C ALA A 28 -14.47 14.60 -8.76
N GLY A 29 -14.47 15.92 -8.54
CA GLY A 29 -15.40 16.60 -7.62
C GLY A 29 -15.07 16.45 -6.13
N ARG A 30 -13.92 15.87 -5.79
CA ARG A 30 -13.44 15.73 -4.39
C ARG A 30 -12.23 16.62 -4.16
N THR A 31 -12.19 17.27 -2.99
CA THR A 31 -11.01 18.03 -2.55
C THR A 31 -9.95 17.07 -2.04
N VAL A 32 -8.75 17.14 -2.63
CA VAL A 32 -7.59 16.33 -2.27
C VAL A 32 -6.44 17.24 -1.91
N ARG A 33 -5.71 16.92 -0.85
CA ARG A 33 -4.51 17.62 -0.43
C ARG A 33 -3.34 16.66 -0.41
N ALA A 34 -2.30 16.94 -1.17
CA ALA A 34 -1.00 16.30 -0.99
C ALA A 34 -0.12 17.16 -0.09
N HIS A 35 0.37 16.58 1.00
CA HIS A 35 1.25 17.21 1.95
C HIS A 35 2.54 16.41 2.08
N VAL A 36 3.66 17.04 1.74
CA VAL A 36 5.00 16.47 1.86
C VAL A 36 5.80 17.35 2.79
N GLU A 37 6.35 16.77 3.85
CA GLU A 37 7.19 17.43 4.85
C GLU A 37 8.50 16.68 5.00
N ARG A 38 9.60 17.38 4.71
CA ARG A 38 10.97 16.91 4.87
C ARG A 38 11.52 17.45 6.18
N ASP A 39 11.71 16.56 7.14
CA ASP A 39 12.36 16.85 8.42
C ASP A 39 13.81 16.33 8.42
N PHE A 40 14.66 16.83 9.31
CA PHE A 40 16.02 16.33 9.57
C PHE A 40 16.08 14.83 9.82
N TYR A 41 15.03 14.23 10.36
CA TYR A 41 14.98 12.79 10.60
C TYR A 41 13.97 12.11 9.68
N ILE A 42 14.38 10.98 9.11
CA ILE A 42 13.55 10.21 8.17
C ILE A 42 12.24 9.75 8.80
N ASN A 43 12.26 9.36 10.08
CA ASN A 43 11.08 8.93 10.83
C ASN A 43 10.14 10.09 11.25
N GLN A 44 10.56 11.35 11.07
CA GLN A 44 9.74 12.53 11.29
C GLN A 44 9.25 13.14 9.97
N SER A 45 9.73 12.63 8.83
CA SER A 45 9.29 13.06 7.51
C SER A 45 8.03 12.32 7.10
N ARG A 46 7.19 12.96 6.28
CA ARG A 46 5.93 12.37 5.81
C ARG A 46 5.58 12.84 4.42
N ALA A 47 4.94 11.97 3.64
CA ALA A 47 4.43 12.28 2.32
C ALA A 47 3.08 11.58 2.15
N VAL A 48 1.99 12.35 2.17
CA VAL A 48 0.62 11.82 2.14
C VAL A 48 -0.24 12.61 1.16
N ALA A 49 -1.14 11.91 0.47
CA ALA A 49 -2.31 12.49 -0.18
C ALA A 49 -3.55 12.12 0.62
N GLU A 50 -4.34 13.12 0.97
CA GLU A 50 -5.54 12.99 1.78
C GLU A 50 -6.74 13.53 1.00
N VAL A 51 -7.90 12.91 1.17
CA VAL A 51 -9.17 13.39 0.63
C VAL A 51 -10.00 13.98 1.76
N LEU A 52 -10.66 15.12 1.50
CA LEU A 52 -11.61 15.71 2.44
C LEU A 52 -12.92 14.89 2.37
N ASN A 53 -13.33 14.31 3.50
CA ASN A 53 -14.55 13.52 3.58
C ASN A 53 -15.78 14.38 3.93
N ASP A 54 -16.96 13.75 3.95
CA ASP A 54 -18.24 14.41 4.22
C ASP A 54 -18.35 14.98 5.66
N GLN A 55 -17.52 14.49 6.58
CA GLN A 55 -17.38 15.02 7.94
C GLN A 55 -16.39 16.19 8.04
N MET A 56 -15.88 16.70 6.92
CA MET A 56 -14.86 17.77 6.87
C MET A 56 -13.55 17.40 7.57
N THR A 57 -13.18 16.12 7.56
CA THR A 57 -11.87 15.65 8.03
C THR A 57 -11.04 15.08 6.87
N TRP A 58 -9.73 15.17 7.01
CA TRP A 58 -8.79 14.65 6.02
C TRP A 58 -8.57 13.16 6.26
N THR A 59 -8.82 12.35 5.24
CA THR A 59 -8.60 10.89 5.27
C THR A 59 -7.48 10.52 4.32
N THR A 60 -6.48 9.79 4.80
CA THR A 60 -5.34 9.34 3.98
C THR A 60 -5.80 8.46 2.84
N LEU A 61 -5.50 8.88 1.62
CA LEU A 61 -5.82 8.16 0.39
C LEU A 61 -4.60 7.39 -0.13
N ALA A 62 -3.42 8.03 -0.11
CA ALA A 62 -2.15 7.43 -0.48
C ALA A 62 -1.02 8.01 0.37
N ALA A 63 0.05 7.24 0.56
CA ALA A 63 1.27 7.67 1.21
C ALA A 63 2.47 7.08 0.49
N ASP A 64 3.58 7.82 0.50
CA ASP A 64 4.89 7.36 0.04
C ASP A 64 5.78 7.21 1.27
N ALA A 65 6.53 6.10 1.37
CA ALA A 65 7.43 5.90 2.50
C ALA A 65 8.57 6.94 2.43
N PRO A 66 8.99 7.52 3.57
CA PRO A 66 10.10 8.47 3.58
C PRO A 66 11.38 7.91 2.93
N SER A 67 11.66 6.62 3.04
CA SER A 67 12.80 5.94 2.38
C SER A 67 12.90 6.21 0.88
N ASP A 68 11.78 6.41 0.21
CA ASP A 68 11.71 6.44 -1.26
C ASP A 68 12.14 7.81 -1.83
N TRP A 69 12.13 8.85 -1.00
CA TRP A 69 12.34 10.23 -1.45
C TRP A 69 13.23 11.08 -0.53
N TRP A 70 13.37 10.72 0.75
CA TRP A 70 14.11 11.49 1.74
C TRP A 70 15.59 11.67 1.39
N HIS A 71 16.22 10.63 0.82
CA HIS A 71 17.63 10.67 0.38
C HIS A 71 17.85 11.50 -0.90
N ASN A 72 16.80 11.69 -1.68
CA ASN A 72 16.83 12.44 -2.95
C ASN A 72 16.42 13.91 -2.77
N THR A 73 16.14 14.32 -1.53
CA THR A 73 15.76 15.69 -1.19
C THR A 73 16.81 16.28 -0.24
N PRO A 74 17.20 17.56 -0.42
CA PRO A 74 18.20 18.18 0.44
C PRO A 74 17.81 18.14 1.91
N THR A 75 18.82 18.01 2.78
CA THR A 75 18.64 18.17 4.22
C THR A 75 18.13 19.58 4.53
N PRO A 76 17.17 19.75 5.46
CA PRO A 76 16.72 21.06 5.90
C PRO A 76 17.88 21.94 6.37
N GLY A 77 17.80 23.25 6.08
CA GLY A 77 18.85 24.20 6.40
C GLY A 77 18.51 25.60 5.89
N PRO A 78 19.36 26.59 6.17
CA PRO A 78 19.13 27.98 5.79
C PRO A 78 19.12 28.21 4.28
N ASP A 79 19.69 27.29 3.50
CA ASP A 79 19.86 27.41 2.04
C ASP A 79 18.65 26.87 1.24
N ILE A 80 17.57 26.47 1.92
CA ILE A 80 16.34 26.02 1.26
C ILE A 80 15.42 27.22 1.03
N ASP A 81 15.60 27.87 -0.12
CA ASP A 81 14.78 29.02 -0.51
C ASP A 81 13.48 28.64 -1.23
N ASP A 82 13.47 27.46 -1.87
CA ASP A 82 12.34 26.95 -2.64
C ASP A 82 12.08 25.46 -2.31
N PRO A 83 11.22 25.17 -1.32
CA PRO A 83 10.78 23.81 -1.00
C PRO A 83 10.11 23.08 -2.17
N ALA A 84 9.32 23.79 -2.98
CA ALA A 84 8.55 23.20 -4.06
C ALA A 84 9.50 22.59 -5.11
N ARG A 85 10.62 23.25 -5.42
CA ARG A 85 11.65 22.70 -6.31
C ARG A 85 12.04 21.25 -5.99
N PHE A 86 12.11 20.90 -4.70
CA PHE A 86 12.56 19.57 -4.26
C PHE A 86 11.40 18.61 -3.98
N LEU A 87 10.26 19.12 -3.49
CA LEU A 87 9.14 18.28 -3.06
C LEU A 87 8.06 18.10 -4.13
N SER A 88 7.96 18.99 -5.12
CA SER A 88 6.96 18.91 -6.19
C SER A 88 6.92 17.56 -6.91
N PRO A 89 8.04 16.88 -7.23
CA PRO A 89 8.00 15.55 -7.83
C PRO A 89 7.30 14.50 -6.95
N VAL A 90 7.48 14.58 -5.62
CA VAL A 90 6.82 13.69 -4.65
C VAL A 90 5.34 14.04 -4.54
N THR A 91 5.03 15.33 -4.41
CA THR A 91 3.66 15.85 -4.36
C THR A 91 2.86 15.45 -5.60
N GLU A 92 3.42 15.63 -6.81
CA GLU A 92 2.77 15.29 -8.07
C GLU A 92 2.50 13.77 -8.18
N ARG A 93 3.46 12.94 -7.78
CA ARG A 93 3.27 11.48 -7.78
C ARG A 93 2.14 11.06 -6.84
N LEU A 94 2.08 11.64 -5.64
CA LEU A 94 0.99 11.40 -4.68
C LEU A 94 -0.37 11.84 -5.24
N LEU A 95 -0.43 13.02 -5.87
CA LEU A 95 -1.63 13.55 -6.52
C LEU A 95 -2.09 12.68 -7.70
N GLN A 96 -1.16 12.16 -8.50
CA GLN A 96 -1.46 11.23 -9.59
C GLN A 96 -1.96 9.86 -9.06
N ARG A 97 -1.39 9.35 -7.97
CA ARG A 97 -1.88 8.15 -7.27
C ARG A 97 -3.28 8.37 -6.74
N ALA A 98 -3.53 9.51 -6.09
CA ALA A 98 -4.85 9.90 -5.62
C ALA A 98 -5.87 9.95 -6.77
N ALA A 99 -5.51 10.56 -7.90
CA ALA A 99 -6.36 10.59 -9.09
C ALA A 99 -6.69 9.20 -9.62
N THR A 100 -5.71 8.29 -9.62
CA THR A 100 -5.90 6.90 -10.04
C THR A 100 -6.88 6.16 -9.12
N ILE A 101 -6.73 6.33 -7.80
CA ILE A 101 -7.62 5.71 -6.80
C ILE A 101 -9.04 6.25 -6.94
N LEU A 102 -9.21 7.57 -7.10
CA LEU A 102 -10.53 8.19 -7.19
C LEU A 102 -11.23 7.95 -8.55
N ALA A 103 -10.47 7.70 -9.62
CA ALA A 103 -11.02 7.38 -10.93
C ALA A 103 -11.50 5.93 -11.04
N ALA A 104 -10.98 5.03 -10.20
CA ALA A 104 -11.38 3.64 -10.21
C ALA A 104 -12.81 3.53 -9.65
N PRO A 105 -13.79 3.02 -10.43
CA PRO A 105 -15.06 2.64 -9.84
C PRO A 105 -14.77 1.62 -8.74
N PRO A 106 -15.50 1.64 -7.61
CA PRO A 106 -15.33 0.62 -6.58
C PRO A 106 -15.53 -0.75 -7.23
N THR A 107 -14.45 -1.51 -7.37
CA THR A 107 -14.51 -2.90 -7.80
C THR A 107 -14.95 -3.71 -6.59
N THR A 108 -16.24 -3.62 -6.25
CA THR A 108 -16.84 -4.58 -5.32
C THR A 108 -16.94 -5.90 -6.06
N HIS A 109 -15.87 -6.68 -5.99
CA HIS A 109 -15.97 -8.11 -6.24
C HIS A 109 -16.81 -8.71 -5.13
N THR A 110 -17.87 -9.44 -5.48
CA THR A 110 -18.65 -10.17 -4.50
C THR A 110 -17.79 -11.28 -3.92
N ILE A 111 -17.36 -11.10 -2.67
CA ILE A 111 -16.67 -12.12 -1.88
C ILE A 111 -17.73 -13.04 -1.29
N SER A 112 -17.50 -14.35 -1.26
CA SER A 112 -18.42 -15.27 -0.59
C SER A 112 -18.52 -14.96 0.91
N PRO A 113 -19.64 -15.29 1.59
CA PRO A 113 -19.77 -15.07 3.03
C PRO A 113 -18.68 -15.79 3.85
N HIS A 114 -18.25 -16.98 3.43
CA HIS A 114 -17.21 -17.75 4.12
C HIS A 114 -15.85 -17.07 4.00
N LEU A 115 -15.48 -16.62 2.80
CA LEU A 115 -14.23 -15.90 2.58
C LEU A 115 -14.22 -14.55 3.30
N HIS A 116 -15.35 -13.83 3.31
CA HIS A 116 -15.49 -12.61 4.09
C HIS A 116 -15.29 -12.85 5.60
N GLY A 117 -15.94 -13.90 6.15
CA GLY A 117 -15.77 -14.30 7.54
C GLY A 117 -14.33 -14.69 7.88
N ALA A 118 -13.65 -15.41 6.99
CA ALA A 118 -12.28 -15.83 7.17
C ALA A 118 -11.28 -14.65 7.15
N ILE A 119 -11.48 -13.68 6.24
CA ILE A 119 -10.70 -12.42 6.22
C ILE A 119 -10.91 -11.63 7.52
N SER A 120 -12.16 -11.54 7.99
CA SER A 120 -12.48 -10.89 9.27
C SER A 120 -11.78 -11.57 10.46
N ALA A 121 -11.74 -12.91 10.49
CA ALA A 121 -11.01 -13.66 11.51
C ALA A 121 -9.49 -13.44 11.44
N LEU A 122 -8.90 -13.37 10.24
CA LEU A 122 -7.47 -13.08 10.05
C LEU A 122 -7.10 -11.68 10.55
N LEU A 123 -7.93 -10.67 10.22
CA LEU A 123 -7.74 -9.30 10.72
C LEU A 123 -7.82 -9.26 12.25
N ALA A 124 -8.84 -9.91 12.83
CA ALA A 124 -9.04 -9.97 14.27
C ALA A 124 -7.88 -10.65 15.02
N THR A 125 -7.35 -11.74 14.47
CA THR A 125 -6.26 -12.50 15.08
C THR A 125 -4.89 -11.82 14.93
N SER A 126 -4.66 -11.12 13.81
CA SER A 126 -3.37 -10.50 13.51
C SER A 126 -3.24 -9.08 14.07
N TYR A 127 -4.35 -8.32 14.12
CA TYR A 127 -4.34 -6.89 14.45
C TYR A 127 -5.32 -6.48 15.55
N GLY A 128 -6.26 -7.34 15.96
CA GLY A 128 -7.27 -7.06 17.00
C GLY A 128 -8.71 -7.00 16.46
N TYR A 129 -9.69 -7.21 17.34
CA TYR A 129 -11.09 -7.39 16.94
C TYR A 129 -11.74 -6.16 16.30
N ASP A 130 -11.20 -4.96 16.55
CA ASP A 130 -11.63 -3.66 16.01
C ASP A 130 -10.56 -3.03 15.10
N ALA A 131 -9.61 -3.84 14.61
CA ALA A 131 -8.46 -3.33 13.90
C ALA A 131 -8.80 -2.67 12.56
N GLU A 132 -8.10 -1.58 12.29
CA GLU A 132 -7.96 -1.00 10.96
C GLU A 132 -6.53 -1.27 10.47
N HIS A 133 -6.40 -1.96 9.35
CA HIS A 133 -5.09 -2.22 8.73
C HIS A 133 -5.16 -2.02 7.22
N ARG A 134 -4.20 -1.26 6.71
CA ARG A 134 -4.02 -1.01 5.28
C ARG A 134 -2.84 -1.83 4.78
N ILE A 135 -3.03 -2.54 3.68
CA ILE A 135 -1.98 -3.25 2.94
C ILE A 135 -1.68 -2.42 1.68
N ASP A 136 -0.45 -1.93 1.54
CA ASP A 136 -0.10 -1.08 0.41
C ASP A 136 0.23 -1.88 -0.86
N PRO A 137 0.13 -1.28 -2.07
CA PRO A 137 0.41 -1.99 -3.32
C PRO A 137 1.81 -2.63 -3.39
N ASP A 138 2.79 -2.06 -2.70
CA ASP A 138 4.14 -2.61 -2.64
C ASP A 138 4.18 -3.87 -1.76
N ASP A 139 3.43 -3.90 -0.65
CA ASP A 139 3.25 -5.11 0.16
C ASP A 139 2.57 -6.22 -0.64
N ILE A 140 1.55 -5.86 -1.43
CA ILE A 140 0.84 -6.79 -2.33
C ILE A 140 1.80 -7.33 -3.39
N THR A 141 2.59 -6.45 -4.02
CA THR A 141 3.57 -6.84 -5.05
C THR A 141 4.66 -7.71 -4.47
N TRP A 142 5.19 -7.36 -3.30
CA TRP A 142 6.15 -8.17 -2.56
C TRP A 142 5.57 -9.54 -2.26
N ALA A 143 4.34 -9.60 -1.75
CA ALA A 143 3.65 -10.85 -1.48
C ALA A 143 3.43 -11.69 -2.75
N TYR A 144 3.13 -11.10 -3.90
CA TYR A 144 2.99 -11.87 -5.14
C TYR A 144 4.33 -12.38 -5.70
N THR A 145 5.40 -11.64 -5.47
CA THR A 145 6.74 -11.97 -5.98
C THR A 145 7.55 -12.88 -5.05
N HIS A 146 7.10 -13.05 -3.80
CA HIS A 146 7.79 -13.86 -2.79
C HIS A 146 6.89 -14.99 -2.23
N GLY A 147 7.45 -16.20 -2.18
CA GLY A 147 6.74 -17.43 -1.80
C GLY A 147 5.95 -18.08 -2.94
N GLY A 148 5.17 -19.12 -2.62
CA GLY A 148 4.29 -19.78 -3.60
C GLY A 148 3.02 -18.97 -3.92
N ALA A 149 2.29 -19.40 -4.94
CA ALA A 149 1.00 -18.81 -5.29
C ALA A 149 -0.01 -18.98 -4.14
N LEU A 150 -0.83 -17.96 -3.90
CA LEU A 150 -1.90 -18.05 -2.89
C LEU A 150 -3.06 -18.89 -3.44
N HIS A 151 -3.35 -19.99 -2.78
CA HIS A 151 -4.54 -20.80 -2.98
C HIS A 151 -5.55 -20.56 -1.85
N ILE A 152 -6.81 -20.38 -2.24
CA ILE A 152 -7.94 -20.19 -1.32
C ILE A 152 -8.93 -21.32 -1.56
N ILE A 153 -9.18 -22.11 -0.53
CA ILE A 153 -10.08 -23.27 -0.58
C ILE A 153 -11.20 -23.06 0.41
N GLU A 154 -12.42 -22.87 -0.09
CA GLU A 154 -13.64 -22.92 0.72
C GLU A 154 -14.10 -24.36 0.89
N HIS A 155 -14.26 -24.79 2.13
CA HIS A 155 -14.68 -26.15 2.50
C HIS A 155 -16.20 -26.26 2.67
N PRO A 156 -16.79 -27.46 2.50
CA PRO A 156 -18.22 -27.67 2.70
C PRO A 156 -18.74 -27.35 4.10
N ASP A 157 -17.88 -27.38 5.12
CA ASP A 157 -18.20 -27.04 6.52
C ASP A 157 -18.16 -25.52 6.81
N GLY A 158 -17.83 -24.71 5.80
CA GLY A 158 -17.73 -23.26 5.91
C GLY A 158 -16.36 -22.76 6.34
N SER A 159 -15.42 -23.66 6.66
CA SER A 159 -14.02 -23.26 6.89
C SER A 159 -13.33 -22.85 5.59
N VAL A 160 -12.26 -22.07 5.70
CA VAL A 160 -11.47 -21.61 4.56
C VAL A 160 -9.99 -21.84 4.83
N THR A 161 -9.30 -22.49 3.90
CA THR A 161 -7.84 -22.63 3.92
C THR A 161 -7.20 -21.60 3.01
N PHE A 162 -6.27 -20.81 3.55
CA PHE A 162 -5.33 -19.99 2.80
C PHE A 162 -3.97 -20.66 2.82
N THR A 163 -3.37 -20.91 1.65
CA THR A 163 -2.06 -21.56 1.60
C THR A 163 -1.22 -21.07 0.43
N LYS A 164 0.06 -20.86 0.68
CA LYS A 164 1.11 -20.65 -0.32
C LYS A 164 2.11 -21.81 -0.36
N HIS A 165 1.81 -22.87 0.39
CA HIS A 165 2.74 -23.95 0.68
C HIS A 165 2.75 -25.03 -0.39
N HIS A 166 1.76 -25.09 -1.27
CA HIS A 166 1.61 -26.17 -2.25
C HIS A 166 1.84 -25.69 -3.68
N ARG A 167 2.38 -26.58 -4.52
CA ARG A 167 2.42 -26.40 -5.98
C ARG A 167 1.02 -26.58 -6.59
N GLU A 168 0.80 -26.04 -7.79
CA GLU A 168 -0.52 -26.06 -8.43
C GLU A 168 -1.08 -27.47 -8.67
N ASP A 169 -0.22 -28.44 -8.96
CA ASP A 169 -0.57 -29.84 -9.22
C ASP A 169 -0.51 -30.73 -7.96
N CYS A 170 -0.27 -30.15 -6.77
CA CYS A 170 -0.30 -30.88 -5.51
C CYS A 170 -1.67 -31.55 -5.31
N PRO A 171 -1.74 -32.83 -4.88
CA PRO A 171 -3.02 -33.50 -4.63
C PRO A 171 -3.92 -32.75 -3.66
N PHE A 172 -3.37 -32.10 -2.63
CA PHE A 172 -4.11 -31.23 -1.71
C PHE A 172 -4.78 -30.06 -2.43
N ILE A 173 -4.09 -29.40 -3.37
CA ILE A 173 -4.66 -28.28 -4.15
C ILE A 173 -5.66 -28.78 -5.18
N ALA A 174 -5.28 -29.78 -5.98
CA ALA A 174 -6.12 -30.33 -7.05
C ALA A 174 -7.44 -30.91 -6.52
N SER A 175 -7.40 -31.50 -5.33
CA SER A 175 -8.58 -32.05 -4.65
C SER A 175 -9.36 -31.04 -3.81
N ARG A 176 -8.93 -29.76 -3.78
CA ARG A 176 -9.52 -28.72 -2.93
C ARG A 176 -9.53 -29.12 -1.44
N GLY A 177 -8.41 -29.66 -0.97
CA GLY A 177 -8.17 -30.06 0.42
C GLY A 177 -8.78 -31.40 0.81
N ALA A 178 -9.34 -32.17 -0.13
CA ALA A 178 -9.93 -33.48 0.15
C ALA A 178 -8.89 -34.62 0.23
N GLN A 179 -7.66 -34.39 -0.24
CA GLN A 179 -6.54 -35.32 -0.18
C GLN A 179 -5.34 -34.65 0.46
N ASP A 180 -4.47 -35.42 1.10
CA ASP A 180 -3.25 -34.91 1.71
C ASP A 180 -2.21 -34.49 0.66
N CYS A 181 -1.26 -33.66 1.10
CA CYS A 181 -0.08 -33.33 0.33
C CYS A 181 0.76 -34.60 0.07
N ASP A 182 1.37 -34.69 -1.10
CA ASP A 182 2.35 -35.73 -1.45
C ASP A 182 3.74 -35.48 -0.85
N GLU A 183 3.87 -34.49 0.06
CA GLU A 183 5.09 -34.04 0.72
C GLU A 183 6.17 -33.42 -0.20
N ASP A 184 5.95 -33.41 -1.52
CA ASP A 184 6.89 -32.82 -2.49
C ASP A 184 6.67 -31.30 -2.71
N CYS A 185 5.91 -30.67 -1.81
CA CYS A 185 5.64 -29.23 -1.83
C CYS A 185 6.73 -28.47 -1.05
N TYR A 186 7.96 -28.52 -1.54
CA TYR A 186 9.07 -27.76 -0.98
C TYR A 186 9.29 -26.48 -1.78
N PHE A 187 9.19 -25.33 -1.12
CA PHE A 187 9.65 -24.05 -1.65
C PHE A 187 10.97 -23.71 -0.96
N PRO A 188 12.07 -23.46 -1.70
CA PRO A 188 13.31 -23.02 -1.09
C PRO A 188 13.05 -21.75 -0.29
N HIS A 189 13.54 -21.71 0.95
CA HIS A 189 13.41 -20.50 1.76
C HIS A 189 14.17 -19.37 1.06
N PRO A 190 13.66 -18.13 1.01
CA PRO A 190 14.37 -17.02 0.35
C PRO A 190 15.81 -16.83 0.85
N ALA A 191 16.08 -17.12 2.13
CA ALA A 191 17.43 -17.10 2.71
C ALA A 191 18.37 -18.23 2.25
N ASP A 192 17.85 -19.30 1.62
CA ASP A 192 18.63 -20.40 1.08
C ASP A 192 19.07 -20.14 -0.37
N VAL A 193 18.38 -19.25 -1.09
CA VAL A 193 18.71 -18.85 -2.47
C VAL A 193 20.00 -18.01 -2.53
N GLU A 194 20.29 -17.23 -1.49
CA GLU A 194 21.54 -16.43 -1.40
C GLU A 194 22.80 -17.28 -1.08
N ARG A 195 22.63 -18.58 -0.80
CA ARG A 195 23.72 -19.48 -0.38
C ARG A 195 24.17 -20.48 -1.45
N GLU A 196 23.73 -20.34 -2.70
CA GLU A 196 24.33 -21.09 -3.82
C GLU A 196 25.44 -20.26 -4.50
N PRO A 197 26.73 -20.39 -4.10
CA PRO A 197 27.82 -20.00 -4.95
C PRO A 197 27.99 -21.07 -6.05
N GLY A 198 27.57 -20.73 -7.26
CA GLY A 198 28.05 -21.39 -8.49
C GLY A 198 27.09 -22.39 -9.13
N ARG A 199 26.34 -21.90 -10.11
CA ARG A 199 26.18 -22.55 -11.40
C ARG A 199 26.38 -21.53 -12.51
#